data_AF-A0A9D6CKM9-F1
#
_entry.id   AF-A0A9D6CKM9-F1
#
_cell.length_a   1.000
_cell.length_b   1.000
_cell.length_c   1.000
_cell.angle_alpha   90.00
_cell.angle_beta   90.00
_cell.angle_gamma   90.00
#
_symmetry.space_group_name_H-M   'P 1'
#
loop_
_entity.id
_entity.type
_entity.pdbx_description
1 polymer ?
#
loop_
_entity_poly.entity_id
_entity_poly.type
_entity_poly.pdbx_seq_one_letter_code
_entity_poly.pdbx_strand_id
1 'polypeptide(L)'
;MSFAPGGCATYDDVNLILRLYEMRRETRLRDARRWFVAHFRAKTVEEFQALCPAGSETNESFRMVVSYWDMVGSFITAGVLQKELFFESNREMLLVWERLRDLIPAYREMNKDPKSFSNLESVCEDFAKWVERRGPEAYPAFVKRVRG
;
A
#
# COMPACT_ATOMS: atom_id res chain seq x y z
N MET A 1 -6.21 -16.05 13.79
CA MET A 1 -4.97 -16.82 13.55
C MET A 1 -3.81 -15.96 13.99
N SER A 2 -3.03 -16.43 14.95
CA SER A 2 -1.83 -15.74 15.44
C SER A 2 -0.70 -16.01 14.44
N PHE A 3 -0.18 -14.97 13.79
CA PHE A 3 1.00 -15.08 12.95
C PHE A 3 2.21 -15.31 13.85
N ALA A 4 2.98 -16.37 13.56
CA ALA A 4 4.21 -16.73 14.25
C ALA A 4 5.17 -15.52 14.36
N PRO A 5 6.03 -15.46 15.39
CA PRO A 5 7.11 -14.47 15.46
C PRO A 5 7.95 -14.62 14.19
N GLY A 6 7.89 -13.61 13.30
CA GLY A 6 8.65 -13.63 12.06
C GLY A 6 10.12 -13.89 12.35
N GLY A 7 10.75 -14.77 11.56
CA GLY A 7 12.16 -15.10 11.71
C GLY A 7 13.06 -13.86 11.69
N CYS A 8 14.32 -14.04 12.09
CA CYS A 8 15.32 -12.98 11.98
C CYS A 8 15.43 -12.53 10.51
N ALA A 9 15.58 -11.21 10.29
CA ALA A 9 15.81 -10.67 8.97
C ALA A 9 17.05 -11.31 8.33
N THR A 10 16.93 -11.68 7.06
CA THR A 10 17.97 -12.39 6.31
C THR A 10 18.55 -11.53 5.18
N TYR A 11 19.66 -11.99 4.61
CA TYR A 11 20.22 -11.37 3.40
C TYR A 11 19.25 -11.47 2.21
N ASP A 12 18.44 -12.53 2.14
CA ASP A 12 17.44 -12.70 1.08
C ASP A 12 16.29 -11.71 1.21
N ASP A 13 15.85 -11.38 2.44
CA ASP A 13 14.88 -10.31 2.68
C ASP A 13 15.42 -8.96 2.17
N VAL A 14 16.68 -8.66 2.46
CA VAL A 14 17.35 -7.44 1.98
C VAL A 14 17.39 -7.41 0.46
N ASN A 15 17.80 -8.50 -0.19
CA ASN A 15 17.84 -8.59 -1.65
C ASN A 15 16.44 -8.43 -2.27
N LEU A 16 15.42 -9.02 -1.66
CA LEU A 16 14.04 -8.84 -2.12
C LEU A 16 13.59 -7.38 -1.99
N ILE A 17 13.88 -6.71 -0.88
CA ILE A 17 13.58 -5.27 -0.70
C ILE A 17 14.31 -4.42 -1.75
N LEU A 18 15.59 -4.68 -1.99
CA LEU A 18 16.36 -3.98 -3.01
C LEU A 18 15.77 -4.20 -4.41
N ARG A 19 15.34 -5.43 -4.72
CA ARG A 19 14.69 -5.75 -5.99
C ARG A 19 13.34 -5.05 -6.15
N LEU A 20 12.52 -5.03 -5.10
CA LEU A 20 11.27 -4.27 -5.05
C LEU A 20 11.54 -2.76 -5.27
N TYR A 21 12.57 -2.21 -4.62
CA TYR A 21 12.97 -0.82 -4.81
C TYR A 21 13.37 -0.53 -6.28
N GLU A 22 14.15 -1.41 -6.90
CA GLU A 22 14.50 -1.30 -8.33
C GLU A 22 13.26 -1.30 -9.23
N MET A 23 12.32 -2.22 -9.02
CA MET A 23 11.09 -2.26 -9.82
C MET A 23 10.25 -0.99 -9.65
N ARG A 24 10.19 -0.42 -8.44
CA ARG A 24 9.50 0.87 -8.19
C ARG A 24 10.14 2.08 -8.84
N ARG A 25 11.34 1.93 -9.41
CA ARG A 25 12.06 2.97 -10.14
C ARG A 25 11.86 2.90 -11.65
N GLU A 26 11.22 1.85 -12.16
CA GLU A 26 10.79 1.77 -13.56
C GLU A 26 9.98 3.03 -13.90
N THR A 27 10.19 3.59 -15.09
CA THR A 27 9.71 4.92 -15.48
C THR A 27 8.19 5.03 -15.39
N ARG A 28 7.45 4.08 -15.98
CA ARG A 28 5.98 4.10 -16.00
C ARG A 28 5.40 3.98 -14.58
N LEU A 29 5.94 3.09 -13.74
CA LEU A 29 5.51 2.97 -12.34
C LEU A 29 5.91 4.18 -11.50
N ARG A 30 7.07 4.79 -11.75
CA ARG A 30 7.48 6.03 -11.07
C ARG A 30 6.52 7.18 -11.39
N ASP A 31 6.08 7.31 -12.63
CA ASP A 31 5.13 8.34 -13.03
C ASP A 31 3.73 8.06 -12.46
N ALA A 32 3.29 6.80 -12.46
CA ALA A 32 2.05 6.39 -11.80
C ALA A 32 2.05 6.76 -10.30
N ARG A 33 3.16 6.48 -9.60
CA ARG A 33 3.32 6.83 -8.18
C ARG A 33 3.33 8.33 -7.95
N ARG A 34 4.02 9.10 -8.81
CA ARG A 34 4.04 10.57 -8.75
C ARG A 34 2.62 11.12 -8.87
N TRP A 35 1.88 10.64 -9.87
CA TRP A 35 0.49 11.02 -10.07
C TRP A 35 -0.37 10.64 -8.87
N PHE A 36 -0.26 9.40 -8.36
CA PHE A 36 -1.07 8.91 -7.24
C PHE A 36 -0.86 9.76 -5.98
N VAL A 37 0.40 10.00 -5.61
CA VAL A 37 0.75 10.83 -4.45
C VAL A 37 0.23 12.25 -4.60
N ALA A 38 0.36 12.85 -5.80
CA ALA A 38 -0.07 14.22 -6.05
C ALA A 38 -1.60 14.38 -6.11
N HIS A 39 -2.33 13.46 -6.75
CA HIS A 39 -3.71 13.71 -7.18
C HIS A 39 -4.76 12.75 -6.62
N PHE A 40 -4.39 11.52 -6.24
CA PHE A 40 -5.40 10.54 -5.82
C PHE A 40 -5.93 10.87 -4.41
N ARG A 41 -7.20 11.29 -4.33
CA ARG A 41 -7.89 11.69 -3.08
C ARG A 41 -9.32 11.15 -2.96
N ALA A 42 -9.74 10.30 -3.89
CA ALA A 42 -11.11 9.79 -3.95
C ALA A 42 -11.46 8.96 -2.70
N LYS A 43 -12.64 9.23 -2.14
CA LYS A 43 -13.22 8.55 -0.98
C LYS A 43 -14.50 7.81 -1.34
N THR A 44 -15.13 8.15 -2.46
CA THR A 44 -16.33 7.47 -2.97
C THR A 44 -16.10 6.86 -4.35
N VAL A 45 -17.00 5.97 -4.78
CA VAL A 45 -16.92 5.33 -6.09
C VAL A 45 -17.13 6.36 -7.21
N GLU A 46 -17.99 7.35 -7.00
CA GLU A 46 -18.26 8.42 -7.97
C GLU A 46 -17.01 9.28 -8.18
N GLU A 47 -16.35 9.71 -7.09
CA GLU A 47 -15.09 10.44 -7.17
C GLU A 47 -14.00 9.59 -7.84
N PHE A 48 -13.94 8.29 -7.51
CA PHE A 48 -13.00 7.36 -8.12
C PHE A 48 -13.24 7.23 -9.62
N GLN A 49 -14.48 7.03 -10.06
CA GLN A 49 -14.84 6.88 -11.48
C GLN A 49 -14.63 8.18 -12.26
N ALA A 50 -14.87 9.35 -11.64
CA ALA A 50 -14.58 10.64 -12.24
C ALA A 50 -13.06 10.87 -12.41
N LEU A 51 -12.26 10.51 -11.40
CA LEU A 51 -10.81 10.69 -11.42
C LEU A 51 -10.09 9.62 -12.25
N CYS A 52 -10.59 8.38 -12.23
CA CYS A 52 -10.01 7.19 -12.85
C CYS A 52 -11.02 6.48 -13.79
N PRO A 53 -11.54 7.13 -14.84
CA PRO A 53 -12.45 6.48 -15.79
C PRO A 53 -11.85 5.20 -16.38
N ALA A 54 -12.67 4.20 -16.64
CA ALA A 54 -12.18 2.94 -17.23
C ALA A 54 -11.43 3.20 -18.55
N GLY A 55 -10.21 2.67 -18.66
CA GLY A 55 -9.34 2.85 -19.83
C GLY A 55 -8.53 4.15 -19.86
N SER A 56 -8.68 5.05 -18.87
CA SER A 56 -7.85 6.25 -18.78
C SER A 56 -6.43 5.95 -18.26
N GLU A 57 -5.48 6.84 -18.56
CA GLU A 57 -4.13 6.78 -18.00
C GLU A 57 -4.11 6.91 -16.46
N THR A 58 -5.08 7.63 -15.90
CA THR A 58 -5.24 7.76 -14.45
C THR A 58 -5.74 6.46 -13.82
N ASN A 59 -6.63 5.74 -14.49
CA ASN A 59 -7.07 4.40 -14.07
C ASN A 59 -5.93 3.39 -14.17
N GLU A 60 -5.14 3.43 -15.24
CA GLU A 60 -3.95 2.59 -15.37
C GLU A 60 -2.94 2.91 -14.25
N SER A 61 -2.66 4.19 -13.99
CA SER A 61 -1.74 4.61 -12.93
C SER A 61 -2.21 4.18 -11.54
N PHE A 62 -3.51 4.32 -11.26
CA PHE A 62 -4.12 3.78 -10.04
C PHE A 62 -3.88 2.27 -9.93
N ARG A 63 -4.26 1.50 -10.97
CA ARG A 63 -4.13 0.04 -10.97
C ARG A 63 -2.68 -0.40 -10.78
N MET A 64 -1.73 0.26 -11.43
CA MET A 64 -0.30 -0.04 -11.29
C MET A 64 0.18 0.16 -9.85
N VAL A 65 -0.14 1.29 -9.22
CA VAL A 65 0.32 1.59 -7.87
C VAL A 65 -0.30 0.64 -6.85
N VAL A 66 -1.62 0.46 -6.89
CA VAL A 66 -2.32 -0.31 -5.86
C VAL A 66 -2.02 -1.81 -5.99
N SER A 67 -2.01 -2.36 -7.21
CA SER A 67 -1.68 -3.77 -7.42
C SER A 67 -0.22 -4.09 -7.10
N TYR A 68 0.71 -3.17 -7.36
CA TYR A 68 2.10 -3.33 -6.96
C TYR A 68 2.22 -3.48 -5.43
N TRP A 69 1.54 -2.61 -4.68
CA TRP A 69 1.60 -2.64 -3.22
C TRP A 69 0.85 -3.82 -2.61
N ASP A 70 -0.25 -4.26 -3.20
CA ASP A 70 -0.94 -5.47 -2.77
C ASP A 70 -0.11 -6.74 -3.03
N MET A 71 0.61 -6.79 -4.17
CA MET A 71 1.57 -7.85 -4.46
C MET A 71 2.70 -7.88 -3.40
N VAL A 72 3.30 -6.74 -3.07
CA VAL A 72 4.30 -6.66 -1.99
C VAL A 72 3.71 -7.12 -0.65
N GLY A 73 2.48 -6.71 -0.35
CA GLY A 73 1.76 -7.16 0.84
C GLY A 73 1.58 -8.69 0.86
N SER A 74 1.39 -9.32 -0.29
CA SER A 74 1.28 -10.79 -0.38
C SER A 74 2.55 -11.52 0.06
N PHE A 75 3.73 -10.92 -0.15
CA PHE A 75 5.00 -11.53 0.27
C PHE A 75 5.15 -11.51 1.80
N ILE A 76 4.64 -10.45 2.43
CA ILE A 76 4.68 -10.28 3.89
C ILE A 76 3.63 -11.18 4.56
N THR A 77 2.40 -11.18 4.06
CA THR A 77 1.33 -12.03 4.58
C THR A 77 1.61 -13.52 4.39
N ALA A 78 2.33 -13.90 3.33
CA ALA A 78 2.82 -15.26 3.12
C ALA A 78 4.05 -15.62 3.99
N GLY A 79 4.64 -14.67 4.71
CA GLY A 79 5.83 -14.89 5.54
C GLY A 79 7.14 -15.03 4.75
N VAL A 80 7.15 -14.67 3.46
CA VAL A 80 8.34 -14.69 2.60
C VAL A 80 9.24 -13.48 2.87
N LEU A 81 8.65 -12.33 3.15
CA LEU A 81 9.37 -11.10 3.46
C LEU A 81 9.18 -10.69 4.92
N GLN A 82 10.28 -10.52 5.65
CA GLN A 82 10.27 -10.08 7.04
C GLN A 82 9.64 -8.68 7.16
N LYS A 83 8.53 -8.60 7.90
CA LYS A 83 7.66 -7.42 7.95
C LYS A 83 8.32 -6.16 8.53
N GLU A 84 9.06 -6.30 9.62
CA GLU A 84 9.64 -5.14 10.32
C GLU A 84 10.82 -4.56 9.56
N LEU A 85 11.63 -5.39 8.88
CA LEU A 85 12.67 -4.93 7.96
C LEU A 85 12.05 -4.12 6.81
N PHE A 86 10.93 -4.60 6.26
CA PHE A 86 10.20 -3.85 5.24
C PHE A 86 9.61 -2.54 5.78
N PHE A 87 9.04 -2.55 6.99
CA PHE A 87 8.48 -1.35 7.65
C PHE A 87 9.51 -0.25 7.89
N GLU A 88 10.75 -0.62 8.24
CA GLU A 88 11.86 0.34 8.37
C GLU A 88 12.28 0.94 7.03
N SER A 89 12.14 0.19 5.94
CA SER A 89 12.65 0.56 4.62
C SER A 89 11.72 1.46 3.81
N ASN A 90 10.40 1.45 4.09
CA ASN A 90 9.42 1.99 3.15
C ASN A 90 8.11 2.47 3.76
N ARG A 91 7.82 3.77 3.71
CA ARG A 91 6.56 4.34 4.24
C ARG A 91 5.47 4.58 3.17
N GLU A 92 5.80 4.46 1.89
CA GLU A 92 4.83 4.79 0.84
C GLU A 92 3.66 3.81 0.76
N MET A 93 3.87 2.52 1.07
CA MET A 93 2.77 1.55 1.14
C MET A 93 1.67 2.02 2.10
N LEU A 94 2.07 2.55 3.26
CA LEU A 94 1.16 3.12 4.25
C LEU A 94 0.44 4.38 3.74
N LEU A 95 1.10 5.21 2.91
CA LEU A 95 0.46 6.36 2.27
C LEU A 95 -0.61 5.88 1.29
N VAL A 96 -0.31 4.87 0.47
CA VAL A 96 -1.25 4.32 -0.50
C VAL A 96 -2.48 3.75 0.21
N TRP A 97 -2.29 2.98 1.28
CA TRP A 97 -3.39 2.50 2.09
C TRP A 97 -4.26 3.63 2.64
N GLU A 98 -3.65 4.65 3.26
CA GLU A 98 -4.41 5.76 3.83
C GLU A 98 -5.18 6.58 2.78
N ARG A 99 -4.74 6.59 1.51
CA ARG A 99 -5.51 7.17 0.41
C ARG A 99 -6.68 6.32 -0.05
N LEU A 100 -6.61 5.00 0.13
CA LEU A 100 -7.62 4.06 -0.34
C LEU A 100 -8.65 3.71 0.72
N ARG A 101 -8.29 3.81 2.00
CA ARG A 101 -9.04 3.24 3.13
C ARG A 101 -10.55 3.48 3.10
N ASP A 102 -11.00 4.66 2.70
CA ASP A 102 -12.43 5.01 2.66
C ASP A 102 -13.13 4.45 1.41
N LEU A 103 -12.40 4.34 0.30
CA LEU A 103 -12.89 3.85 -0.98
C LEU A 103 -13.01 2.32 -1.03
N ILE A 104 -12.12 1.60 -0.33
CA ILE A 104 -11.97 0.14 -0.45
C ILE A 104 -13.26 -0.65 -0.27
N PRO A 105 -14.10 -0.40 0.76
CA PRO A 105 -15.35 -1.14 0.91
C PRO A 105 -16.25 -1.03 -0.33
N ALA A 106 -16.47 0.20 -0.81
CA ALA A 106 -17.31 0.43 -1.98
C ALA A 106 -16.66 -0.08 -3.29
N TYR A 107 -15.33 -0.03 -3.39
CA TYR A 107 -14.59 -0.62 -4.51
C TYR A 107 -14.77 -2.14 -4.59
N ARG A 108 -14.73 -2.83 -3.44
CA ARG A 108 -14.97 -4.28 -3.36
C ARG A 108 -16.38 -4.65 -3.80
N GLU A 109 -17.38 -3.91 -3.35
CA GLU A 109 -18.78 -4.07 -3.77
C GLU A 109 -18.96 -3.84 -5.29
N MET A 110 -18.41 -2.73 -5.80
CA MET A 110 -18.47 -2.40 -7.24
C MET A 110 -17.91 -3.52 -8.12
N ASN A 111 -16.80 -4.14 -7.72
CA ASN A 111 -16.14 -5.20 -8.49
C ASN A 111 -16.61 -6.62 -8.13
N LYS A 112 -17.51 -6.77 -7.15
CA LYS A 112 -17.93 -8.07 -6.59
C LYS A 112 -16.75 -8.94 -6.15
N ASP A 113 -15.72 -8.31 -5.60
CA ASP A 113 -14.53 -8.97 -5.08
C ASP A 113 -14.27 -8.51 -3.64
N PRO A 114 -14.70 -9.29 -2.62
CA PRO A 114 -14.52 -8.92 -1.22
C PRO A 114 -13.05 -8.94 -0.78
N LYS A 115 -12.13 -9.51 -1.57
CA LYS A 115 -10.71 -9.65 -1.21
C LYS A 115 -9.79 -8.70 -1.96
N SER A 116 -10.34 -7.85 -2.85
CA SER A 116 -9.56 -6.83 -3.54
C SER A 116 -8.73 -6.03 -2.52
N PHE A 117 -7.41 -6.05 -2.73
CA PHE A 117 -6.40 -5.35 -1.95
C PHE A 117 -6.31 -5.73 -0.46
N SER A 118 -6.71 -6.96 -0.11
CA SER A 118 -6.69 -7.44 1.27
C SER A 118 -5.29 -7.62 1.86
N ASN A 119 -4.27 -7.91 1.05
CA ASN A 119 -2.90 -8.03 1.56
C ASN A 119 -2.34 -6.63 1.90
N LEU A 120 -2.61 -5.65 1.05
CA LEU A 120 -2.29 -4.25 1.32
C LEU A 120 -2.94 -3.77 2.63
N GLU A 121 -4.25 -3.98 2.78
CA GLU A 121 -5.00 -3.66 4.01
C GLU A 121 -4.36 -4.29 5.24
N SER A 122 -4.22 -5.63 5.25
CA SER A 122 -3.73 -6.37 6.41
C SER A 122 -2.32 -5.93 6.83
N VAL A 123 -1.42 -5.74 5.87
CA VAL A 123 -0.04 -5.31 6.16
C VAL A 123 0.00 -3.88 6.67
N CYS A 124 -0.81 -2.98 6.10
CA CYS A 124 -0.82 -1.58 6.53
C CYS A 124 -1.48 -1.36 7.90
N GLU A 125 -2.45 -2.18 8.29
CA GLU A 125 -2.96 -2.19 9.67
C GLU A 125 -1.88 -2.58 10.68
N ASP A 126 -1.08 -3.60 10.36
CA ASP A 126 0.06 -4.00 11.19
C ASP A 126 1.16 -2.94 11.19
N PHE A 127 1.41 -2.31 10.04
CA PHE A 127 2.39 -1.24 9.90
C PHE A 127 1.99 0.00 10.73
N ALA A 128 0.72 0.39 10.72
CA ALA A 128 0.20 1.47 11.56
C ALA A 128 0.50 1.23 13.04
N LYS A 129 0.13 0.04 13.57
CA LYS A 129 0.42 -0.37 14.94
C LYS A 129 1.93 -0.38 15.23
N TRP A 130 2.75 -0.84 14.28
CA TRP A 130 4.20 -0.84 14.43
C TRP A 130 4.77 0.58 14.53
N VAL A 131 4.25 1.54 13.75
CA VAL A 131 4.63 2.95 13.84
C VAL A 131 4.24 3.54 15.19
N GLU A 132 3.01 3.31 15.65
CA GLU A 132 2.51 3.81 16.94
C GLU A 132 3.32 3.29 18.13
N ARG A 133 3.69 2.00 18.13
CA ARG A 133 4.54 1.42 19.19
C ARG A 133 5.90 2.09 19.31
N ARG A 134 6.44 2.64 18.20
CA ARG A 134 7.73 3.35 18.18
C ARG A 134 7.58 4.85 18.45
N GLY A 135 6.36 5.37 18.39
CA GLY A 135 6.05 6.77 18.61
C GLY A 135 4.53 6.95 18.55
N PRO A 136 3.84 7.08 19.69
CA PRO A 136 2.37 7.11 19.74
C PRO A 136 1.75 8.19 18.83
N GLU A 137 2.42 9.34 18.70
CA GLU A 137 1.97 10.45 17.86
C GLU A 137 2.39 10.32 16.38
N ALA A 138 3.29 9.39 16.06
CA ALA A 138 3.91 9.32 14.73
C ALA A 138 2.91 8.92 13.64
N TYR A 139 2.02 7.96 13.95
CA TYR A 139 0.99 7.53 13.00
C TYR A 139 -0.14 8.56 12.87
N PRO A 140 -0.74 9.11 13.94
CA PRO A 140 -1.68 10.22 13.84
C PRO A 140 -1.14 11.41 13.04
N ALA A 141 0.11 11.82 13.30
CA ALA A 141 0.75 12.91 12.55
C ALA A 141 0.95 12.56 11.07
N PHE A 142 1.27 11.30 10.76
CA PHE A 142 1.36 10.82 9.37
C PHE A 142 0.01 10.86 8.66
N VAL A 143 -1.04 10.32 9.30
CA VAL A 143 -2.41 10.33 8.79
C VAL A 143 -2.86 11.77 8.52
N LYS A 144 -2.60 12.72 9.44
CA LYS A 144 -2.91 14.13 9.23
C LYS A 144 -2.20 14.73 8.00
N ARG A 145 -0.92 14.42 7.78
CA ARG A 145 -0.18 14.92 6.59
C ARG A 145 -0.65 14.31 5.28
N VAL A 146 -1.04 13.03 5.31
CA VAL A 146 -1.51 12.34 4.11
C VAL A 146 -2.94 12.74 3.85
N ARG A 147 -3.87 12.53 4.79
CA ARG A 147 -5.31 12.65 4.55
C ARG A 147 -5.90 14.03 4.83
N GLY A 148 -5.19 14.89 5.57
CA GLY A 148 -5.58 16.28 5.82
C GLY A 148 -5.30 17.22 4.66
#